data_AF-A0A377PV79-F1
#
_entry.id   AF-A0A377PV79-F1
#
_cell.length_a   1.000
_cell.length_b   1.000
_cell.length_c   1.000
_cell.angle_alpha   90.00
_cell.angle_beta   90.00
_cell.angle_gamma   90.00
#
_symmetry.space_group_name_H-M   'P 1'
#
loop_
_entity.id
_entity.type
_entity.pdbx_description
1 polymer ?
#
loop_
_entity_poly.entity_id
_entity_poly.type
_entity_poly.pdbx_seq_one_letter_code
_entity_poly.pdbx_strand_id
1 'polypeptide(L)'
;MPREYEGKIIYPNMAKEFIAYLDTQGFFTNQKCFILTDKCKDKNRLLYLTAVLNSKMNFWYFKHIGATLGANGYEMSKIFVERLPVIETHKIDSKLLQEIEFTAEQILESKTQSYNTQNSADSMQGKSHPRDNLPCGNGAVALMGSRGIVKGEKGENKSENLPLAPLTKADETIHFEKNKKQDCDTKTLESHLNSLIYQAYGLNEKEINLIESELSTRERENRNN
;
A
#
# COMPACT_ATOMS: atom_id res chain seq x y z
N MET A 1 -23.54 20.51 -6.03
CA MET A 1 -22.94 19.76 -4.91
C MET A 1 -21.44 19.75 -5.08
N PRO A 2 -20.63 19.86 -4.01
CA PRO A 2 -19.17 19.72 -4.11
C PRO A 2 -18.82 18.32 -4.64
N ARG A 3 -17.79 18.23 -5.49
CA ARG A 3 -17.28 16.92 -5.93
C ARG A 3 -16.48 16.31 -4.78
N GLU A 4 -16.87 15.12 -4.37
CA GLU A 4 -16.08 14.29 -3.47
C GLU A 4 -14.93 13.65 -4.24
N TYR A 5 -13.83 13.40 -3.54
CA TYR A 5 -12.67 12.74 -4.13
C TYR A 5 -12.93 11.24 -4.25
N GLU A 6 -12.77 10.70 -5.46
CA GLU A 6 -13.22 9.33 -5.81
C GLU A 6 -12.11 8.26 -5.68
N GLY A 7 -10.90 8.69 -5.30
CA GLY A 7 -9.74 7.81 -5.20
C GLY A 7 -8.96 7.66 -6.51
N LYS A 8 -7.68 7.30 -6.39
CA LYS A 8 -6.81 6.97 -7.53
C LYS A 8 -5.72 6.00 -7.13
N ILE A 9 -5.27 5.16 -8.06
CA ILE A 9 -4.08 4.33 -7.86
C ILE A 9 -2.87 5.11 -8.37
N ILE A 10 -1.82 5.12 -7.59
CA ILE A 10 -0.54 5.78 -7.89
C ILE A 10 0.53 4.70 -7.96
N TYR A 11 1.37 4.74 -8.98
CA TYR A 11 2.55 3.89 -9.06
C TYR A 11 3.75 4.65 -9.68
N PRO A 12 4.99 4.40 -9.22
CA PRO A 12 6.17 5.11 -9.70
C PRO A 12 6.57 4.64 -11.11
N ASN A 13 7.22 5.53 -11.89
CA ASN A 13 7.77 5.18 -13.19
C ASN A 13 8.95 4.19 -13.11
N MET A 14 9.67 4.16 -11.99
CA MET A 14 10.85 3.32 -11.82
C MET A 14 10.85 2.69 -10.43
N ALA A 15 10.96 1.36 -10.36
CA ALA A 15 11.00 0.63 -9.09
C ALA A 15 11.70 -0.72 -9.26
N LYS A 16 12.15 -1.31 -8.15
CA LYS A 16 12.70 -2.67 -8.13
C LYS A 16 11.61 -3.75 -8.19
N GLU A 17 10.41 -3.40 -7.73
CA GLU A 17 9.22 -4.24 -7.66
C GLU A 17 8.01 -3.43 -8.11
N PHE A 18 6.92 -4.10 -8.50
CA PHE A 18 5.67 -3.41 -8.80
C PHE A 18 4.99 -3.00 -7.50
N ILE A 19 4.87 -1.68 -7.27
CA ILE A 19 4.24 -1.12 -6.08
C ILE A 19 3.17 -0.14 -6.53
N ALA A 20 1.93 -0.40 -6.13
CA ALA A 20 0.78 0.47 -6.40
C ALA A 20 0.10 0.86 -5.09
N TYR A 21 -0.21 2.15 -4.95
CA TYR A 21 -0.88 2.69 -3.78
C TYR A 21 -2.27 3.24 -4.14
N LEU A 22 -3.30 2.76 -3.45
CA LEU A 22 -4.65 3.33 -3.55
C LEU A 22 -4.75 4.56 -2.65
N ASP A 23 -4.75 5.74 -3.26
CA ASP A 23 -4.93 7.00 -2.55
C ASP A 23 -6.42 7.35 -2.46
N THR A 24 -6.93 7.33 -1.23
CA THR A 24 -8.29 7.74 -0.84
C THR A 24 -8.33 9.13 -0.18
N GLN A 25 -7.18 9.79 -0.01
CA GLN A 25 -7.04 11.06 0.72
C GLN A 25 -6.76 12.26 -0.19
N GLY A 26 -6.47 12.05 -1.47
CA GLY A 26 -6.30 13.13 -2.45
C GLY A 26 -4.89 13.70 -2.49
N PHE A 27 -3.87 12.87 -2.26
CA PHE A 27 -2.47 13.28 -2.34
C PHE A 27 -2.07 13.72 -3.74
N PHE A 28 -1.21 14.74 -3.83
CA PHE A 28 -0.56 15.12 -5.06
C PHE A 28 0.69 14.28 -5.30
N THR A 29 0.98 13.99 -6.55
CA THR A 29 2.17 13.23 -6.95
C THR A 29 3.13 14.12 -7.74
N ASN A 30 4.41 13.80 -7.71
CA ASN A 30 5.39 14.41 -8.59
C ASN A 30 5.27 13.85 -10.03
N GLN A 31 6.11 14.35 -10.94
CA GLN A 31 6.17 13.91 -12.35
C GLN A 31 6.68 12.47 -12.56
N LYS A 32 7.15 11.78 -11.50
CA LYS A 32 7.71 10.43 -11.57
C LYS A 32 6.71 9.35 -11.18
N CYS A 33 5.43 9.69 -11.05
CA CYS A 33 4.35 8.74 -10.83
C CYS A 33 3.34 8.76 -11.99
N PHE A 34 2.77 7.59 -12.27
CA PHE A 34 1.56 7.45 -13.06
C PHE A 34 0.35 7.33 -12.15
N ILE A 35 -0.80 7.64 -12.72
CA ILE A 35 -2.10 7.65 -12.03
C ILE A 35 -3.07 6.78 -12.84
N LEU A 36 -3.79 5.91 -12.15
CA LEU A 36 -4.94 5.18 -12.68
C LEU A 36 -6.20 5.63 -11.93
N THR A 37 -7.24 5.93 -12.67
CA THR A 37 -8.57 6.29 -12.16
C THR A 37 -9.61 5.41 -12.83
N ASP A 38 -10.67 5.07 -12.11
CA ASP A 38 -11.82 4.42 -12.73
C ASP A 38 -12.77 5.49 -13.30
N LYS A 39 -13.44 5.16 -14.40
CA LYS A 39 -14.55 5.98 -14.94
C LYS A 39 -15.84 5.71 -14.17
N CYS A 40 -15.96 4.52 -13.59
CA CYS A 40 -17.05 4.12 -12.73
C CYS A 40 -16.69 4.46 -11.28
N LYS A 41 -17.63 5.05 -10.53
CA LYS A 41 -17.42 5.48 -9.15
C LYS A 41 -17.50 4.32 -8.15
N ASP A 42 -16.79 3.24 -8.44
CA ASP A 42 -16.79 2.03 -7.64
C ASP A 42 -15.41 1.84 -6.99
N LYS A 43 -15.36 2.09 -5.67
CA LYS A 43 -14.14 1.94 -4.86
C LYS A 43 -13.61 0.51 -4.92
N ASN A 44 -14.49 -0.48 -4.99
CA ASN A 44 -14.11 -1.89 -4.95
C ASN A 44 -13.30 -2.30 -6.19
N ARG A 45 -13.61 -1.71 -7.35
CA ARG A 45 -12.83 -1.92 -8.58
C ARG A 45 -11.40 -1.40 -8.47
N LEU A 46 -11.21 -0.25 -7.82
CA LEU A 46 -9.86 0.26 -7.55
C LEU A 46 -9.13 -0.59 -6.50
N LEU A 47 -9.82 -1.10 -5.49
CA LEU A 47 -9.25 -2.04 -4.51
C LEU A 47 -8.79 -3.35 -5.20
N TYR A 48 -9.67 -3.97 -5.99
CA TYR A 48 -9.34 -5.17 -6.77
C TYR A 48 -8.14 -4.94 -7.68
N LEU A 49 -8.13 -3.84 -8.44
CA LEU A 49 -6.99 -3.53 -9.32
C LEU A 49 -5.71 -3.29 -8.52
N THR A 50 -5.79 -2.64 -7.37
CA THR A 50 -4.63 -2.45 -6.47
C THR A 50 -4.10 -3.79 -5.97
N ALA A 51 -4.97 -4.74 -5.64
CA ALA A 51 -4.58 -6.09 -5.25
C ALA A 51 -3.83 -6.83 -6.36
N VAL A 52 -4.38 -6.82 -7.58
CA VAL A 52 -3.75 -7.44 -8.75
C VAL A 52 -2.38 -6.82 -9.01
N LEU A 53 -2.28 -5.48 -9.03
CA LEU A 53 -1.03 -4.78 -9.33
C LEU A 53 0.09 -5.06 -8.32
N ASN A 54 -0.24 -5.23 -7.04
CA ASN A 54 0.74 -5.57 -6.00
C ASN A 54 0.98 -7.09 -5.85
N SER A 55 0.33 -7.93 -6.65
CA SER A 55 0.52 -9.38 -6.58
C SER A 55 1.84 -9.82 -7.19
N LYS A 56 2.37 -10.94 -6.68
CA LYS A 56 3.53 -11.64 -7.24
C LYS A 56 3.27 -12.11 -8.67
N MET A 57 2.04 -12.55 -8.98
CA MET A 57 1.67 -12.94 -10.34
C MET A 57 1.85 -11.77 -11.32
N ASN A 58 1.34 -10.59 -10.95
CA ASN A 58 1.49 -9.39 -11.77
C ASN A 58 2.96 -9.02 -11.96
N PHE A 59 3.73 -8.98 -10.87
CA PHE A 59 5.14 -8.60 -10.98
C PHE A 59 5.94 -9.62 -11.79
N TRP A 60 5.70 -10.92 -11.61
CA TRP A 60 6.30 -11.98 -12.42
C TRP A 60 5.99 -11.77 -13.91
N TYR A 61 4.73 -11.56 -14.28
CA TYR A 61 4.36 -11.28 -15.68
C TYR A 61 5.02 -10.00 -16.19
N PHE A 62 5.02 -8.93 -15.39
CA PHE A 62 5.61 -7.65 -15.76
C PHE A 62 7.09 -7.79 -16.12
N LYS A 63 7.85 -8.66 -15.43
CA LYS A 63 9.28 -8.91 -15.73
C LYS A 63 9.52 -9.42 -17.16
N HIS A 64 8.52 -10.03 -17.80
CA HIS A 64 8.63 -10.51 -19.18
C HIS A 64 8.34 -9.43 -20.22
N ILE A 65 7.55 -8.42 -19.86
CA ILE A 65 7.11 -7.38 -20.81
C ILE A 65 7.76 -6.02 -20.58
N GLY A 66 8.23 -5.75 -19.36
CA GLY A 66 8.77 -4.47 -18.93
C GLY A 66 10.22 -4.25 -19.34
N ALA A 67 10.63 -2.98 -19.41
CA ALA A 67 12.02 -2.61 -19.62
C ALA A 67 12.81 -2.64 -18.31
N THR A 68 14.03 -3.18 -18.35
CA THR A 68 14.94 -3.19 -17.20
C THR A 68 15.73 -1.89 -17.08
N LEU A 69 16.05 -1.52 -15.84
CA LEU A 69 16.87 -0.36 -15.49
C LEU A 69 18.08 -0.83 -14.69
N GLY A 70 19.24 -0.87 -15.34
CA GLY A 70 20.46 -1.43 -14.76
C GLY A 70 20.29 -2.91 -14.43
N ALA A 71 20.86 -3.35 -13.30
CA ALA A 71 20.80 -4.76 -12.90
C ALA A 71 19.40 -5.18 -12.41
N ASN A 72 18.75 -4.34 -11.59
CA ASN A 72 17.65 -4.79 -10.72
C ASN A 72 16.40 -3.91 -10.75
N GLY A 73 16.42 -2.80 -11.49
CA GLY A 73 15.27 -1.90 -11.60
C GLY A 73 14.41 -2.24 -12.81
N TYR A 74 13.18 -1.75 -12.81
CA TYR A 74 12.27 -1.80 -13.94
C TYR A 74 11.67 -0.43 -14.20
N GLU A 75 11.46 -0.12 -15.47
CA GLU A 75 10.68 1.02 -15.91
C GLU A 75 9.22 0.60 -16.05
N MET A 76 8.39 1.05 -15.12
CA MET A 76 6.96 0.79 -15.05
C MET A 76 6.17 1.74 -15.99
N SER A 77 6.68 2.02 -17.18
CA SER A 77 6.05 2.95 -18.12
C SER A 77 4.65 2.48 -18.54
N LYS A 78 3.74 3.44 -18.78
CA LYS A 78 2.33 3.19 -19.20
C LYS A 78 2.20 2.14 -20.31
N ILE A 79 3.09 2.17 -21.29
CA ILE A 79 3.09 1.26 -22.44
C ILE A 79 3.18 -0.23 -22.06
N PHE A 80 3.77 -0.55 -20.90
CA PHE A 80 3.88 -1.90 -20.37
C PHE A 80 2.71 -2.22 -19.45
N VAL A 81 2.35 -1.28 -18.56
CA VAL A 81 1.25 -1.45 -17.61
C VAL A 81 -0.09 -1.66 -18.32
N GLU A 82 -0.33 -1.00 -19.46
CA GLU A 82 -1.53 -1.21 -20.28
C GLU A 82 -1.65 -2.60 -20.92
N ARG A 83 -0.58 -3.40 -20.90
CA ARG A 83 -0.54 -4.76 -21.45
C ARG A 83 -0.69 -5.85 -20.40
N LEU A 84 -0.82 -5.47 -19.12
CA LEU A 84 -0.98 -6.43 -18.04
C LEU A 84 -2.28 -7.23 -18.22
N PRO A 85 -2.24 -8.56 -18.08
CA PRO A 85 -3.43 -9.39 -18.11
C PRO A 85 -4.19 -9.19 -16.80
N VAL A 86 -5.27 -8.41 -16.83
CA VAL A 86 -6.17 -8.22 -15.68
C VAL A 86 -7.49 -8.92 -15.97
N ILE A 87 -7.92 -9.81 -15.09
CA ILE A 87 -9.18 -10.52 -15.24
C ILE A 87 -10.32 -9.55 -14.93
N GLU A 88 -11.30 -9.52 -15.82
CA GLU A 88 -12.49 -8.72 -15.61
C GLU A 88 -13.30 -9.26 -14.42
N THR A 89 -13.70 -8.39 -13.50
CA THR A 89 -14.31 -8.78 -12.23
C THR A 89 -15.55 -9.66 -12.39
N HIS A 90 -16.33 -9.49 -13.47
CA HIS A 90 -17.52 -10.30 -13.75
C HIS A 90 -17.22 -11.76 -14.14
N LYS A 91 -15.96 -12.09 -14.43
CA LYS A 91 -15.49 -13.45 -14.75
C LYS A 91 -14.98 -14.20 -13.52
N ILE A 92 -14.91 -13.54 -12.37
CA ILE A 92 -14.41 -14.10 -11.11
C ILE A 92 -15.61 -14.49 -10.25
N ASP A 93 -15.50 -15.59 -9.49
CA ASP A 93 -16.50 -15.93 -8.49
C ASP A 93 -16.68 -14.76 -7.49
N SER A 94 -17.94 -14.44 -7.18
CA SER A 94 -18.25 -13.25 -6.37
C SER A 94 -17.67 -13.32 -4.96
N LYS A 95 -17.56 -14.52 -4.36
CA LYS A 95 -17.00 -14.67 -3.02
C LYS A 95 -15.49 -14.47 -3.06
N LEU A 96 -14.83 -15.05 -4.06
CA LEU A 96 -13.39 -14.86 -4.27
C LEU A 96 -13.07 -13.37 -4.50
N LEU A 97 -13.85 -12.68 -5.33
CA LEU A 97 -13.68 -11.25 -5.57
C LEU A 97 -13.81 -10.44 -4.27
N GLN A 98 -14.84 -10.69 -3.47
CA GLN A 98 -15.04 -10.02 -2.18
C GLN A 98 -13.88 -10.27 -1.22
N GLU A 99 -13.34 -11.50 -1.19
CA GLU A 99 -12.20 -11.83 -0.33
C GLU A 99 -10.91 -11.13 -0.75
N ILE A 100 -10.68 -10.98 -2.06
CA ILE A 100 -9.55 -10.20 -2.61
C ILE A 100 -9.70 -8.73 -2.20
N GLU A 101 -10.87 -8.12 -2.41
CA GLU A 101 -11.14 -6.72 -2.07
C GLU A 101 -10.96 -6.47 -0.57
N PHE A 102 -11.51 -7.35 0.27
CA PHE A 102 -11.39 -7.27 1.71
C PHE A 102 -9.93 -7.39 2.18
N THR A 103 -9.19 -8.38 1.68
CA THR A 103 -7.77 -8.57 2.05
C THR A 103 -6.93 -7.37 1.64
N ALA A 104 -7.20 -6.77 0.47
CA ALA A 104 -6.52 -5.57 0.00
C ALA A 104 -6.80 -4.34 0.88
N GLU A 105 -8.04 -4.17 1.32
CA GLU A 105 -8.42 -3.11 2.26
C GLU A 105 -7.68 -3.28 3.60
N GLN A 106 -7.64 -4.50 4.16
CA GLN A 106 -6.91 -4.79 5.40
C GLN A 106 -5.40 -4.46 5.29
N ILE A 107 -4.77 -4.77 4.15
CA ILE A 107 -3.35 -4.42 3.90
C ILE A 107 -3.17 -2.90 3.88
N LEU A 108 -4.07 -2.18 3.20
CA LEU A 108 -4.00 -0.72 3.08
C LEU A 108 -4.15 -0.03 4.45
N GLU A 109 -5.11 -0.48 5.26
CA GLU A 109 -5.34 0.03 6.61
C GLU A 109 -4.14 -0.22 7.51
N SER A 110 -3.60 -1.44 7.47
CA SER A 110 -2.42 -1.83 8.26
C SER A 110 -1.21 -0.97 7.92
N LYS A 111 -0.94 -0.73 6.63
CA LYS A 111 0.16 0.13 6.18
C LYS A 111 -0.03 1.61 6.57
N THR A 112 -1.28 2.08 6.63
CA THR A 112 -1.61 3.45 7.02
C THR A 112 -1.42 3.68 8.53
N GLN A 113 -1.82 2.72 9.37
CA GLN A 113 -1.68 2.81 10.83
C GLN A 113 -0.22 2.81 11.27
N SER A 114 0.63 2.01 10.61
CA SER A 114 2.08 1.98 10.84
C SER A 114 2.73 3.35 10.59
N TYR A 115 2.27 4.09 9.56
CA TYR A 115 2.76 5.43 9.25
C TYR A 115 2.34 6.47 10.31
N ASN A 116 1.09 6.44 10.77
CA ASN A 116 0.59 7.40 11.77
C ASN A 116 1.22 7.21 13.16
N THR A 117 1.56 5.97 13.52
CA THR A 117 2.24 5.64 14.78
C THR A 117 3.69 6.12 14.81
N GLN A 118 4.38 6.13 13.65
CA GLN A 118 5.74 6.66 13.55
C GLN A 118 5.77 8.20 13.62
N ASN A 119 4.82 8.91 13.01
CA ASN A 119 4.78 10.37 13.02
C ASN A 119 4.38 11.01 14.36
N SER A 120 3.69 10.27 15.23
CA SER A 120 3.34 10.74 16.57
C SER A 120 4.51 10.68 17.55
N ALA A 121 5.51 9.80 17.32
CA ALA A 121 6.72 9.69 18.13
C ALA A 121 7.74 10.82 17.87
N ASP A 122 7.79 11.40 16.66
CA ASP A 122 8.72 12.48 16.30
C ASP A 122 8.26 13.88 16.76
N SER A 123 7.03 14.02 17.24
CA SER A 123 6.47 15.31 17.67
C SER A 123 6.89 15.79 19.07
N MET A 124 7.73 15.03 19.79
CA MET A 124 8.23 15.39 21.14
C MET A 124 9.71 15.83 21.20
N GLN A 125 10.35 16.16 20.07
CA GLN A 125 11.64 16.88 20.09
C GLN A 125 11.54 18.19 19.31
N GLY A 126 11.05 19.23 19.99
CA GLY A 126 11.15 20.59 19.51
C GLY A 126 12.60 21.07 19.52
N LYS A 127 13.22 21.17 18.34
CA LYS A 127 14.27 22.16 18.05
C LYS A 127 14.13 22.65 16.62
N SER A 128 13.82 23.93 16.49
CA SER A 128 14.01 24.70 15.25
C SER A 128 15.49 24.70 14.87
N HIS A 129 15.81 24.52 13.59
CA HIS A 129 16.76 25.31 12.80
C HIS A 129 16.80 24.80 11.34
N PRO A 130 17.06 25.67 10.34
CA PRO A 130 16.94 25.34 8.93
C PRO A 130 18.26 24.82 8.38
N ARG A 131 18.32 23.63 7.77
CA ARG A 131 19.28 23.26 6.72
C ARG A 131 18.84 22.05 5.91
N ASP A 132 19.06 22.18 4.62
CA ASP A 132 19.18 21.12 3.64
C ASP A 132 20.07 19.99 4.18
N ASN A 133 19.51 18.79 4.33
CA ASN A 133 20.23 17.54 4.13
C ASN A 133 19.25 16.37 4.07
N LEU A 134 19.18 15.78 2.88
CA LEU A 134 18.40 14.60 2.54
C LEU A 134 19.24 13.34 2.83
N PRO A 135 18.75 12.34 3.60
CA PRO A 135 19.31 11.01 3.52
C PRO A 135 18.69 10.30 2.30
N CYS A 136 19.52 10.05 1.30
CA CYS A 136 19.24 9.12 0.22
C CYS A 136 19.34 7.70 0.77
N GLY A 137 18.27 6.91 0.72
CA GLY A 137 18.34 5.49 1.09
C GLY A 137 17.01 4.76 1.23
N ASN A 138 16.71 3.96 0.20
CA ASN A 138 15.86 2.76 0.17
C ASN A 138 14.34 2.91 0.38
N GLY A 139 13.62 2.93 -0.74
CA GLY A 139 12.35 2.19 -0.89
C GLY A 139 11.08 2.79 -0.30
N ALA A 140 11.13 3.91 0.42
CA ALA A 140 9.92 4.59 0.85
C ALA A 140 9.41 5.51 -0.28
N VAL A 141 8.19 5.27 -0.75
CA VAL A 141 7.42 6.29 -1.47
C VAL A 141 7.32 7.49 -0.53
N ALA A 142 8.16 8.51 -0.77
CA ALA A 142 8.02 9.79 -0.09
C ALA A 142 6.74 10.45 -0.60
N LEU A 143 5.63 10.16 0.08
CA LEU A 143 4.42 10.96 0.04
C LEU A 143 4.79 12.34 0.59
N MET A 144 5.13 13.26 -0.32
CA MET A 144 5.26 14.67 0.02
C MET A 144 3.87 15.18 0.42
N GLY A 145 3.64 15.27 1.73
CA GLY A 145 2.48 15.92 2.30
C GLY A 145 2.50 17.40 1.93
N SER A 146 1.41 17.87 1.33
CA SER A 146 1.04 19.28 1.37
C SER A 146 -0.47 19.32 1.61
N ARG A 147 -0.86 19.36 2.89
CA ARG A 147 -2.22 19.72 3.29
C ARG A 147 -2.44 21.18 2.90
N GLY A 148 -3.39 21.41 1.99
CA GLY A 148 -3.88 22.76 1.69
C GLY A 148 -4.54 23.37 2.92
N ILE A 149 -4.02 24.51 3.36
CA ILE A 149 -4.61 25.35 4.40
C ILE A 149 -5.88 25.99 3.83
N VAL A 150 -7.04 25.71 4.43
CA VAL A 150 -8.23 26.56 4.29
C VAL A 150 -8.34 27.41 5.57
N LYS A 151 -8.27 28.73 5.40
CA LYS A 151 -8.35 29.75 6.48
C LYS A 151 -9.81 30.08 6.84
N GLY A 152 -10.09 30.16 8.14
CA GLY A 152 -11.15 30.96 8.80
C GLY A 152 -12.58 30.43 8.62
N GLU A 153 -13.48 30.45 9.60
CA GLU A 153 -13.72 31.46 10.64
C GLU A 153 -14.24 30.88 11.98
N LYS A 154 -14.19 31.72 13.02
CA LYS A 154 -14.40 31.46 14.45
C LYS A 154 -15.88 31.25 14.83
N GLY A 155 -16.12 30.36 15.80
CA GLY A 155 -17.33 30.34 16.62
C GLY A 155 -17.03 29.69 17.98
N GLU A 156 -17.04 30.49 19.04
CA GLU A 156 -16.92 30.06 20.43
C GLU A 156 -18.20 29.35 20.90
N ASN A 157 -18.09 28.36 21.81
CA ASN A 157 -18.97 28.24 22.99
C ASN A 157 -18.41 27.22 24.02
N LYS A 158 -18.57 27.59 25.30
CA LYS A 158 -18.13 26.90 26.53
C LYS A 158 -19.22 25.94 27.06
N SER A 159 -18.84 25.08 28.03
CA SER A 159 -19.65 24.38 29.07
C SER A 159 -19.46 22.85 29.01
N GLU A 160 -19.28 22.02 30.04
CA GLU A 160 -19.17 22.07 31.51
C GLU A 160 -18.68 20.65 31.94
N ASN A 161 -18.00 20.51 33.08
CA ASN A 161 -17.58 19.22 33.68
C ASN A 161 -18.64 18.70 34.68
N LEU A 162 -18.71 17.37 34.94
CA LEU A 162 -18.67 16.64 36.25
C LEU A 162 -19.26 15.18 36.16
N PRO A 163 -19.03 14.25 37.13
CA PRO A 163 -18.24 13.01 36.89
C PRO A 163 -18.80 11.68 37.51
N LEU A 164 -17.93 10.64 37.60
CA LEU A 164 -17.96 9.36 38.38
C LEU A 164 -18.78 8.17 37.81
N ALA A 165 -18.44 6.88 37.95
CA ALA A 165 -17.24 6.07 38.26
C ALA A 165 -17.62 4.54 38.09
N PRO A 166 -16.90 3.53 38.64
CA PRO A 166 -16.25 2.44 37.89
C PRO A 166 -16.84 1.04 38.17
N LEU A 167 -16.24 -0.05 37.62
CA LEU A 167 -15.98 -1.38 38.24
C LEU A 167 -15.71 -2.47 37.15
N THR A 168 -14.45 -2.95 36.97
CA THR A 168 -13.85 -4.25 37.42
C THR A 168 -14.29 -5.49 36.63
N LYS A 169 -13.49 -6.53 36.31
CA LYS A 169 -12.06 -6.93 36.42
C LYS A 169 -11.90 -8.29 35.68
N ALA A 170 -10.63 -8.75 35.56
CA ALA A 170 -10.10 -10.08 35.19
C ALA A 170 -9.58 -10.16 33.74
N ASP A 171 -8.27 -9.90 33.53
CA ASP A 171 -7.11 -10.83 33.62
C ASP A 171 -7.09 -11.75 32.37
N GLU A 172 -6.06 -11.75 31.52
CA GLU A 172 -4.67 -12.11 31.83
C GLU A 172 -3.66 -11.20 31.09
N THR A 173 -2.65 -10.72 31.83
CA THR A 173 -1.56 -9.91 31.29
C THR A 173 -0.44 -10.82 30.76
N ILE A 174 -0.32 -10.95 29.44
CA ILE A 174 0.87 -11.55 28.83
C ILE A 174 1.94 -10.47 28.73
N HIS A 175 2.97 -10.58 29.57
CA HIS A 175 4.19 -9.79 29.45
C HIS A 175 4.96 -10.25 28.20
N PHE A 176 4.98 -9.42 27.16
CA PHE A 176 5.99 -9.51 26.11
C PHE A 176 7.04 -8.43 26.31
N GLU A 177 8.27 -8.88 26.57
CA GLU A 177 9.45 -8.06 26.70
C GLU A 177 9.66 -7.24 25.42
N LYS A 178 9.79 -5.92 25.59
CA LYS A 178 10.28 -5.03 24.56
C LYS A 178 11.73 -5.40 24.27
N ASN A 179 12.03 -5.91 23.07
CA ASN A 179 13.21 -5.54 22.27
C ASN A 179 13.40 -6.42 21.02
N LYS A 180 12.82 -5.97 19.90
CA LYS A 180 13.46 -5.91 18.56
C LYS A 180 12.52 -5.12 17.64
N LYS A 181 13.08 -4.28 16.78
CA LYS A 181 12.36 -3.42 15.83
C LYS A 181 11.60 -4.33 14.84
N GLN A 182 10.34 -4.62 15.12
CA GLN A 182 9.52 -5.57 14.36
C GLN A 182 8.51 -4.81 13.51
N ASP A 183 8.82 -4.75 12.22
CA ASP A 183 7.93 -4.37 11.14
C ASP A 183 6.65 -5.22 11.24
N CYS A 184 5.52 -4.64 11.64
CA CYS A 184 4.32 -5.41 11.95
C CYS A 184 3.67 -5.93 10.65
N ASP A 185 3.43 -7.24 10.65
CA ASP A 185 3.72 -8.13 9.53
C ASP A 185 2.57 -8.23 8.51
N THR A 186 2.48 -7.26 7.59
CA THR A 186 1.54 -7.39 6.45
C THR A 186 1.87 -8.57 5.52
N LYS A 187 3.01 -9.25 5.70
CA LYS A 187 3.45 -10.34 4.81
C LYS A 187 2.49 -11.52 4.81
N THR A 188 1.84 -11.82 5.96
CA THR A 188 0.83 -12.89 6.00
C THR A 188 -0.37 -12.53 5.14
N LEU A 189 -0.87 -11.29 5.24
CA LEU A 189 -1.98 -10.81 4.41
C LEU A 189 -1.59 -10.74 2.94
N GLU A 190 -0.37 -10.30 2.62
CA GLU A 190 0.14 -10.27 1.25
C GLU A 190 0.29 -11.69 0.67
N SER A 191 0.72 -12.65 1.47
CA SER A 191 0.82 -14.06 1.06
C SER A 191 -0.56 -14.68 0.83
N HIS A 192 -1.53 -14.36 1.70
CA HIS A 192 -2.93 -14.74 1.50
C HIS A 192 -3.49 -14.14 0.22
N LEU A 193 -3.29 -12.83 0.01
CA LEU A 193 -3.72 -12.13 -1.19
C LEU A 193 -3.15 -12.78 -2.47
N ASN A 194 -1.86 -13.11 -2.48
CA ASN A 194 -1.23 -13.80 -3.61
C ASN A 194 -1.92 -15.13 -3.91
N SER A 195 -2.27 -15.90 -2.89
CA SER A 195 -2.98 -17.19 -3.06
C SER A 195 -4.36 -16.99 -3.70
N LEU A 196 -5.11 -15.98 -3.27
CA LEU A 196 -6.41 -15.63 -3.86
C LEU A 196 -6.27 -15.17 -5.33
N ILE A 197 -5.23 -14.39 -5.64
CA ILE A 197 -4.96 -13.96 -7.02
C ILE A 197 -4.58 -15.17 -7.88
N TYR A 198 -3.74 -16.09 -7.42
CA TYR A 198 -3.42 -17.31 -8.17
C TYR A 198 -4.69 -18.13 -8.48
N GLN A 199 -5.59 -18.25 -7.50
CA GLN A 199 -6.90 -18.89 -7.70
C GLN A 199 -7.75 -18.16 -8.74
N ALA A 200 -7.79 -16.83 -8.71
CA ALA A 200 -8.54 -16.03 -9.69
C ALA A 200 -8.03 -16.22 -11.12
N TYR A 201 -6.73 -16.44 -11.29
CA TYR A 201 -6.10 -16.73 -12.59
C TYR A 201 -6.15 -18.20 -12.99
N GLY A 202 -6.70 -19.08 -12.14
CA GLY A 202 -6.79 -20.52 -12.41
C GLY A 202 -5.43 -21.21 -12.48
N LEU A 203 -4.42 -20.69 -11.77
CA LEU A 203 -3.07 -21.25 -11.80
C LEU A 203 -3.01 -22.58 -11.05
N ASN A 204 -2.26 -23.53 -11.60
CA ASN A 204 -1.97 -24.80 -10.93
C ASN A 204 -0.70 -24.72 -10.08
N GLU A 205 -0.47 -25.74 -9.25
CA GLU A 205 0.68 -25.78 -8.33
C GLU A 205 2.03 -25.67 -9.04
N LYS A 206 2.19 -26.23 -10.25
CA LYS A 206 3.45 -26.14 -10.99
C LYS A 206 3.72 -24.70 -11.45
N GLU A 207 2.69 -24.00 -11.90
CA GLU A 207 2.77 -22.61 -12.32
C GLU A 207 3.04 -21.69 -11.12
N ILE A 208 2.36 -21.91 -9.99
CA ILE A 208 2.60 -21.17 -8.75
C ILE A 208 4.05 -21.37 -8.29
N ASN A 209 4.53 -22.62 -8.26
CA ASN A 209 5.90 -22.92 -7.86
C ASN A 209 6.94 -22.28 -8.80
N LEU A 210 6.67 -22.23 -10.11
CA LEU A 210 7.51 -21.53 -11.06
C LEU A 210 7.63 -20.05 -10.71
N ILE A 211 6.50 -19.36 -10.55
CA ILE A 211 6.43 -17.94 -10.19
C ILE A 211 7.23 -17.65 -8.91
N GLU A 212 6.95 -18.40 -7.84
CA GLU A 212 7.59 -18.23 -6.54
C GLU A 212 9.11 -18.52 -6.58
N SER A 213 9.53 -19.54 -7.33
CA SER A 213 10.94 -19.89 -7.49
C SER A 213 11.73 -18.80 -8.23
N GLU A 214 11.16 -18.22 -9.29
CA GLU A 214 11.83 -17.19 -10.08
C GLU A 214 11.92 -15.84 -9.36
N LEU A 215 10.90 -15.50 -8.57
CA LEU A 215 10.94 -14.30 -7.73
C LEU A 215 11.95 -14.45 -6.59
N SER A 216 11.98 -15.60 -5.90
CA SER A 216 12.90 -15.84 -4.77
C SER A 216 14.37 -15.98 -5.18
N THR A 217 14.67 -16.52 -6.37
CA THR A 217 16.06 -16.71 -6.83
C THR A 217 16.76 -15.37 -7.06
N ARG A 218 16.07 -14.40 -7.67
CA ARG A 218 16.64 -13.08 -7.92
C ARG A 218 16.79 -12.23 -6.66
N GLU A 219 15.97 -12.44 -5.64
CA GLU A 219 16.20 -11.82 -4.33
C GLU A 219 17.54 -12.25 -3.72
N ARG A 220 18.00 -13.48 -3.97
CA ARG A 220 19.31 -13.98 -3.48
C ARG A 220 20.47 -13.41 -4.27
N GLU A 221 20.35 -13.33 -5.60
CA GLU A 221 21.38 -12.72 -6.47
C GLU A 221 21.59 -11.24 -6.11
N ASN A 222 20.52 -10.52 -5.77
CA ASN A 222 20.58 -9.12 -5.37
C ASN A 222 21.19 -8.86 -3.98
N ARG A 223 21.27 -9.89 -3.11
CA ARG A 223 21.90 -9.80 -1.79
C ARG A 223 23.40 -10.10 -1.82
N ASN A 224 23.89 -10.71 -2.89
CA ASN A 224 25.27 -11.21 -3.02
C ASN A 224 26.17 -10.31 -3.89
N ASN A 225 25.64 -9.21 -4.41
CA ASN A 225 26.35 -8.18 -5.19
C ASN A 225 26.30 -6.84 -4.46
#